data_AF-A0A9E3FYH6-F1
#
_entry.id   AF-A0A9E3FYH6-F1
#
_cell.length_a   1.000
_cell.length_b   1.000
_cell.length_c   1.000
_cell.angle_alpha   90.00
_cell.angle_beta   90.00
_cell.angle_gamma   90.00
#
_symmetry.space_group_name_H-M   'P 1'
#
loop_
_entity.id
_entity.type
_entity.pdbx_description
1 polymer ?
#
loop_
_entity_poly.entity_id
_entity_poly.type
_entity_poly.pdbx_seq_one_letter_code
_entity_poly.pdbx_strand_id
1 'polypeptide(L)'
;MRTAVAITILLIVTAPAAAAQTGHRDARSCLVEVLHSEELPIGPLFHHTIKTTLLVTAPGKPPFETTEVKVIPWQMPPPRRGQRVRVGCDRALLISRFF
;
A
#
# COMPACT_ATOMS: atom_id res chain seq x y z
N MET A 1 -20.65 70.47 -21.02
CA MET A 1 -19.59 69.44 -21.19
C MET A 1 -19.98 68.24 -20.33
N ARG A 2 -20.73 67.28 -20.90
CA ARG A 2 -20.27 65.95 -21.34
C ARG A 2 -19.64 65.11 -20.20
N THR A 3 -20.45 64.15 -19.75
CA THR A 3 -20.20 63.03 -18.84
C THR A 3 -19.08 62.10 -19.30
N ALA A 4 -18.32 61.51 -18.36
CA ALA A 4 -17.80 60.14 -18.51
C ALA A 4 -17.45 59.53 -17.14
N VAL A 5 -18.27 58.57 -16.73
CA VAL A 5 -18.04 57.63 -15.63
C VAL A 5 -17.09 56.55 -16.13
N ALA A 6 -16.01 56.26 -15.39
CA ALA A 6 -15.13 55.13 -15.68
C ALA A 6 -15.17 54.16 -14.49
N ILE A 7 -15.98 53.10 -14.62
CA ILE A 7 -16.04 51.98 -13.68
C ILE A 7 -15.00 50.96 -14.14
N THR A 8 -13.91 50.83 -13.38
CA THR A 8 -12.88 49.81 -13.59
C THR A 8 -13.34 48.49 -12.96
N ILE A 9 -13.81 47.57 -13.81
CA ILE A 9 -14.18 46.21 -13.41
C ILE A 9 -12.89 45.42 -13.15
N LEU A 10 -12.62 45.12 -11.87
CA LEU A 10 -11.51 44.28 -11.46
C LEU A 10 -11.92 42.80 -11.61
N LEU A 11 -11.41 42.14 -12.65
CA LEU A 11 -11.57 40.70 -12.88
C LEU A 11 -10.74 39.90 -11.87
N ILE A 12 -11.42 39.29 -10.90
CA ILE A 12 -10.81 38.30 -9.99
C ILE A 12 -10.69 36.99 -10.77
N VAL A 13 -9.49 36.66 -11.20
CA VAL A 13 -9.17 35.36 -11.78
C VAL A 13 -9.17 34.32 -10.65
N THR A 14 -10.22 33.51 -10.58
CA THR A 14 -10.23 32.30 -9.74
C THR A 14 -9.36 31.24 -10.41
N ALA A 15 -8.13 31.06 -9.93
CA ALA A 15 -7.30 29.92 -10.31
C ALA A 15 -7.94 28.63 -9.74
N PRO A 16 -8.16 27.57 -10.54
CA PRO A 16 -8.51 26.28 -9.99
C PRO A 16 -7.29 25.76 -9.22
N ALA A 17 -7.48 25.50 -7.93
CA ALA A 17 -6.54 24.73 -7.15
C ALA A 17 -6.40 23.35 -7.81
N ALA A 18 -5.23 23.07 -8.40
CA ALA A 18 -4.90 21.75 -8.88
C ALA A 18 -4.93 20.79 -7.68
N ALA A 19 -5.97 19.96 -7.60
CA ALA A 19 -6.05 18.87 -6.66
C ALA A 19 -4.81 17.98 -6.84
N ALA A 20 -4.09 17.78 -5.74
CA ALA A 20 -2.83 17.08 -5.68
C ALA A 20 -2.89 15.72 -6.38
N GLN A 21 -1.92 15.46 -7.26
CA GLN A 21 -1.67 14.18 -7.89
C GLN A 21 -1.11 13.17 -6.86
N THR A 22 -1.90 12.75 -5.87
CA THR A 22 -1.54 11.67 -4.94
C THR A 22 -2.00 10.29 -5.46
N GLY A 23 -3.01 10.26 -6.36
CA GLY A 23 -3.64 9.01 -6.81
C GLY A 23 -2.78 8.07 -7.67
N HIS A 24 -1.68 8.54 -8.26
CA HIS A 24 -0.89 7.70 -9.18
C HIS A 24 0.08 6.73 -8.47
N ARG A 25 0.50 7.03 -7.23
CA ARG A 25 1.30 6.07 -6.42
C ARG A 25 0.42 5.05 -5.73
N ASP A 26 -0.75 5.46 -5.23
CA ASP A 26 -1.69 4.55 -4.55
C ASP A 26 -2.22 3.46 -5.48
N ALA A 27 -2.41 3.74 -6.77
CA ALA A 27 -2.88 2.78 -7.77
C ALA A 27 -1.95 1.55 -7.95
N ARG A 28 -0.68 1.64 -7.52
CA ARG A 28 0.30 0.54 -7.59
C ARG A 28 0.54 -0.15 -6.25
N SER A 29 -0.08 0.33 -5.18
CA SER A 29 0.06 -0.21 -3.84
C SER A 29 -1.09 -1.15 -3.49
N CYS A 30 -0.78 -2.26 -2.85
CA CYS A 30 -1.72 -3.24 -2.33
C CYS A 30 -1.64 -3.24 -0.81
N LEU A 31 -2.79 -3.37 -0.16
CA LEU A 31 -2.85 -3.66 1.27
C LEU A 31 -2.77 -5.17 1.46
N VAL A 32 -1.83 -5.62 2.26
CA VAL A 32 -1.67 -7.04 2.60
C VAL A 32 -1.95 -7.22 4.09
N GLU A 33 -2.84 -8.13 4.43
CA GLU A 33 -3.16 -8.52 5.79
C GLU A 33 -2.77 -9.98 6.04
N VAL A 34 -2.15 -10.26 7.19
CA VAL A 34 -1.84 -11.64 7.60
C VAL A 34 -3.08 -12.29 8.20
N LEU A 35 -3.63 -13.28 7.51
CA LEU A 35 -4.77 -14.08 7.98
C LEU A 35 -4.32 -15.20 8.93
N HIS A 36 -3.21 -15.85 8.58
CA HIS A 36 -2.64 -16.96 9.34
C HIS A 36 -1.12 -16.99 9.17
N SER A 37 -0.40 -17.38 10.22
CA SER A 37 1.05 -17.58 10.16
C SER A 37 1.41 -18.76 11.05
N GLU A 38 2.18 -19.69 10.49
CA GLU A 38 2.67 -20.89 11.17
C GLU A 38 4.16 -21.09 10.88
N GLU A 39 4.89 -21.60 11.86
CA GLU A 39 6.28 -22.03 11.70
C GLU A 39 6.30 -23.51 11.28
N LEU A 40 7.01 -23.81 10.20
CA LEU A 40 7.21 -25.16 9.72
C LEU A 40 8.50 -25.74 10.31
N PRO A 41 8.51 -27.03 10.73
CA PRO A 41 9.67 -27.69 11.31
C PRO A 41 10.67 -28.14 10.23
N ILE A 42 10.99 -27.26 9.28
CA ILE A 42 11.92 -27.48 8.18
C ILE A 42 12.80 -26.24 8.02
N GLY A 43 14.01 -26.41 7.49
CA GLY A 43 14.85 -25.28 7.09
C GLY A 43 16.29 -25.33 7.61
N PRO A 44 17.10 -24.32 7.25
CA PRO A 44 18.49 -24.22 7.69
C PRO A 44 18.61 -23.98 9.20
N LEU A 45 19.77 -24.34 9.77
CA LEU A 45 20.12 -23.94 11.13
C LEU A 45 20.02 -22.42 11.28
N PHE A 46 19.56 -21.96 12.46
CA PHE A 46 19.41 -20.54 12.79
C PHE A 46 18.40 -19.79 11.89
N HIS A 47 17.42 -20.48 11.33
CA HIS A 47 16.34 -19.86 10.57
C HIS A 47 14.99 -20.46 10.95
N HIS A 48 13.94 -19.66 10.85
CA HIS A 48 12.57 -20.13 10.85
C HIS A 48 12.08 -20.26 9.41
N THR A 49 11.35 -21.33 9.09
CA THR A 49 10.58 -21.41 7.84
C THR A 49 9.13 -21.10 8.17
N ILE A 50 8.64 -19.95 7.72
CA ILE A 50 7.30 -19.47 8.04
C ILE A 50 6.39 -19.64 6.83
N LYS A 51 5.23 -20.26 7.04
CA LYS A 51 4.14 -20.29 6.07
C LYS A 51 3.07 -19.29 6.50
N THR A 52 2.73 -18.38 5.60
CA THR A 52 1.81 -17.28 5.90
C THR A 52 0.72 -17.21 4.85
N THR A 53 -0.53 -17.17 5.30
CA THR A 53 -1.71 -16.89 4.47
C THR A 53 -2.04 -15.41 4.57
N LEU A 54 -2.17 -14.76 3.42
CA LEU A 54 -2.27 -13.32 3.23
C LEU A 54 -3.58 -12.99 2.51
N LEU A 55 -4.27 -11.94 2.95
CA LEU A 55 -5.33 -11.29 2.19
C LEU A 55 -4.75 -10.08 1.48
N VAL A 56 -4.80 -10.08 0.14
CA VAL A 56 -4.29 -8.99 -0.69
C VAL A 56 -5.46 -8.18 -1.21
N THR A 57 -5.46 -6.89 -0.92
CA THR A 57 -6.46 -5.93 -1.40
C THR A 57 -5.79 -4.93 -2.34
N ALA A 58 -6.12 -5.03 -3.63
CA ALA A 58 -5.62 -4.13 -4.67
C ALA A 58 -6.70 -3.09 -5.05
N PRO A 59 -6.32 -1.84 -5.39
CA PRO A 59 -7.27 -0.84 -5.85
C PRO A 59 -8.07 -1.32 -7.08
N GLY A 60 -9.39 -1.23 -7.01
CA GLY A 60 -10.28 -1.58 -8.14
C GLY A 60 -10.37 -3.07 -8.47
N LYS A 61 -9.82 -3.96 -7.64
CA LYS A 61 -9.93 -5.42 -7.80
C LYS A 61 -10.53 -6.05 -6.54
N PRO A 62 -11.22 -7.19 -6.66
CA PRO A 62 -11.65 -7.94 -5.49
C PRO A 62 -10.43 -8.41 -4.68
N PRO A 63 -10.52 -8.41 -3.33
CA PRO A 63 -9.49 -9.02 -2.50
C PRO A 63 -9.33 -10.50 -2.81
N PHE A 64 -8.10 -11.01 -2.68
CA PHE A 64 -7.81 -12.44 -2.86
C PHE A 64 -6.85 -12.95 -1.80
N GLU A 65 -6.96 -14.24 -1.49
CA GLU A 65 -6.07 -14.91 -0.55
C GLU A 65 -4.89 -15.55 -1.28
N THR A 66 -3.72 -15.51 -0.66
CA THR A 66 -2.55 -16.23 -1.14
C THR A 66 -1.72 -16.75 0.02
N THR A 67 -1.00 -17.86 -0.19
CA THR A 67 -0.12 -18.43 0.83
C THR A 67 1.31 -18.40 0.32
N GLU A 68 2.21 -17.89 1.14
CA GLU A 68 3.64 -17.81 0.86
C GLU A 68 4.45 -18.50 1.95
N VAL A 69 5.57 -19.10 1.56
CA VAL A 69 6.55 -19.69 2.48
C VAL A 69 7.83 -18.90 2.39
N LYS A 70 8.37 -18.46 3.53
CA LYS A 70 9.61 -17.69 3.59
C LYS A 70 10.52 -18.21 4.69
N VAL A 71 11.81 -18.30 4.39
CA VAL A 71 12.86 -18.53 5.38
C VAL A 71 13.32 -17.19 5.94
N ILE A 72 13.38 -17.07 7.25
CA ILE A 72 13.81 -15.86 7.97
C ILE A 72 14.85 -16.21 9.03
N PRO A 73 15.86 -15.35 9.27
CA PRO A 73 16.73 -15.44 10.44
C PRO A 73 15.95 -15.62 11.75
N TRP A 74 16.47 -16.46 12.65
CA TRP A 74 15.81 -16.77 13.94
C TRP A 74 15.61 -15.56 14.86
N GLN A 75 16.37 -14.49 14.63
CA GLN A 75 16.25 -13.24 15.39
C GLN A 75 15.09 -12.36 14.92
N MET A 76 14.48 -12.68 13.77
CA MET A 76 13.34 -11.92 13.24
C MET A 76 12.01 -12.59 13.63
N PRO A 77 11.05 -11.83 14.19
CA PRO A 77 9.77 -12.39 14.56
C PRO A 77 8.94 -12.77 13.31
N PRO A 78 8.19 -13.88 13.36
CA PRO A 78 7.20 -14.20 12.33
C PRO A 78 6.09 -13.12 12.23
N PRO A 79 5.43 -12.98 11.07
CA PRO A 79 4.33 -12.04 10.88
C PRO A 79 3.15 -12.43 11.77
N ARG A 80 2.52 -11.46 12.41
CA ARG A 80 1.41 -11.73 13.34
C ARG A 80 0.07 -11.68 12.61
N ARG A 81 -0.88 -12.53 13.02
CA ARG A 81 -2.26 -12.44 12.54
C ARG A 81 -2.83 -11.03 12.74
N GLY A 82 -3.47 -10.49 11.70
CA GLY A 82 -4.01 -9.13 11.66
C GLY A 82 -2.98 -8.04 11.35
N GLN A 83 -1.68 -8.38 11.21
CA GLN A 83 -0.67 -7.42 10.76
C GLN A 83 -0.96 -6.98 9.33
N ARG A 84 -0.90 -5.67 9.08
CA ARG A 84 -1.19 -5.04 7.79
C ARG A 84 -0.03 -4.22 7.29
N VAL A 85 0.28 -4.32 6.01
CA VAL A 85 1.34 -3.53 5.36
C VAL A 85 0.92 -3.13 3.95
N ARG A 86 1.38 -1.95 3.51
CA ARG A 86 1.25 -1.53 2.10
C ARG A 86 2.49 -1.95 1.34
N VAL A 87 2.30 -2.72 0.26
CA VAL A 87 3.37 -3.19 -0.63
C VAL A 87 3.07 -2.82 -2.07
N GLY A 88 4.05 -2.95 -2.96
CA GLY A 88 3.74 -2.92 -4.39
C GLY A 88 2.90 -4.15 -4.75
N CYS A 89 1.90 -4.00 -5.62
CA CYS A 89 1.02 -5.10 -6.03
C CYS A 89 1.70 -6.23 -6.83
N ASP A 90 3.03 -6.25 -6.90
CA ASP A 90 3.78 -7.34 -7.52
C ASP A 90 3.81 -8.56 -6.59
N ARG A 91 3.46 -9.72 -7.13
CA ARG A 91 3.30 -10.97 -6.38
C ARG A 91 4.61 -11.43 -5.74
N ALA A 92 5.76 -11.08 -6.31
CA ALA A 92 7.07 -11.51 -5.81
C ALA A 92 7.49 -10.85 -4.47
N LEU A 93 6.74 -9.85 -3.98
CA LEU A 93 7.18 -8.98 -2.88
C LEU A 93 6.23 -8.94 -1.68
N LEU A 94 5.16 -9.74 -1.66
CA LEU A 94 4.08 -9.58 -0.68
C LEU A 94 4.56 -9.84 0.76
N ILE A 95 5.26 -10.95 1.02
CA ILE A 95 5.76 -11.23 2.37
C ILE A 95 7.09 -10.52 2.70
N SER A 96 7.75 -9.91 1.72
CA SER A 96 9.09 -9.30 1.91
C SER A 96 9.08 -8.14 2.91
N ARG A 97 7.96 -7.39 3.00
CA ARG A 97 7.81 -6.17 3.80
C ARG A 97 7.39 -6.41 5.26
N PHE A 98 7.15 -7.65 5.64
CA PHE A 98 6.82 -8.02 7.01
C PHE A 98 8.05 -8.28 7.89
N PHE A 99 9.23 -8.36 7.28
CA PHE A 99 10.50 -8.72 7.92
C PHE A 99 11.53 -7.63 7.69
#